data_AF-A0A3D5ZQ68-F1
#
_entry.id   AF-A0A3D5ZQ68-F1
#
_cell.length_a   1.000
_cell.length_b   1.000
_cell.length_c   1.000
_cell.angle_alpha   90.00
_cell.angle_beta   90.00
_cell.angle_gamma   90.00
#
_symmetry.space_group_name_H-M   'P 1'
#
loop_
_entity.id
_entity.type
_entity.pdbx_description
1 polymer ?
#
loop_
_entity_poly.entity_id
_entity_poly.type
_entity_poly.pdbx_seq_one_letter_code
_entity_poly.pdbx_strand_id
1 'polypeptide(L)'
;MIRISEKLSNLKFLEYIKSTLSEAFSMTCIAEIVSSDSERCYLTVNEKPMYTSLVIGEILSKIADVITIGYKYSFLSKRVKCAGLKLSENELFLTGVIAADYPDDKEYVLKKLEGFTDVAIDGFYNFRIKNLRKKWEEVSAMLPKTFEKEDLTEFFSYMQAESDKKVYLDKNSLYDEHFKKLDLATLLSAEGDIIKEIILSNPAEIIVKRNSFCGDAELSGIKEYYGKCVRFA
;
A
#
# COMPACT_ATOMS: atom_id res chain seq x y z
N MET A 1 -4.77 -18.84 -17.55
CA MET A 1 -4.33 -17.53 -18.07
C MET A 1 -5.23 -16.48 -17.46
N ILE A 2 -4.63 -15.62 -16.65
CA ILE A 2 -5.28 -14.53 -15.94
C ILE A 2 -4.83 -13.23 -16.62
N ARG A 3 -5.77 -12.33 -16.94
CA ARG A 3 -5.44 -11.05 -17.55
C ARG A 3 -5.94 -9.89 -16.70
N ILE A 4 -5.00 -9.02 -16.35
CA ILE A 4 -5.27 -7.77 -15.63
C ILE A 4 -5.00 -6.62 -16.59
N SER A 5 -5.84 -5.60 -16.58
CA SER A 5 -5.66 -4.42 -17.42
C SER A 5 -5.79 -3.13 -16.62
N GLU A 6 -5.06 -2.12 -17.05
CA GLU A 6 -5.01 -0.80 -16.45
C GLU A 6 -4.65 0.24 -17.53
N LYS A 7 -4.87 1.51 -17.25
CA LYS A 7 -4.41 2.63 -18.08
C LYS A 7 -2.89 2.69 -18.08
N LEU A 8 -2.30 3.01 -19.22
CA LEU A 8 -0.86 3.16 -19.36
C LEU A 8 -0.28 4.23 -18.42
N SER A 9 -1.02 5.30 -18.14
CA SER A 9 -0.65 6.32 -17.16
C SER A 9 -0.48 5.79 -15.73
N ASN A 10 -1.01 4.60 -15.44
CA ASN A 10 -0.98 3.91 -14.16
C ASN A 10 -0.16 2.60 -14.24
N LEU A 11 0.77 2.48 -15.21
CA LEU A 11 1.61 1.30 -15.41
C LEU A 11 2.27 0.80 -14.10
N LYS A 12 2.67 1.72 -13.23
CA LYS A 12 3.24 1.42 -11.90
C LYS A 12 2.40 0.46 -11.06
N PHE A 13 1.08 0.43 -11.23
CA PHE A 13 0.21 -0.51 -10.51
C PHE A 13 0.40 -1.95 -10.98
N LEU A 14 0.60 -2.17 -12.29
CA LEU A 14 0.91 -3.49 -12.81
C LEU A 14 2.35 -3.90 -12.47
N GLU A 15 3.28 -2.94 -12.46
CA GLU A 15 4.66 -3.17 -12.00
C GLU A 15 4.70 -3.59 -10.54
N TYR A 16 3.93 -2.93 -9.66
CA TYR A 16 3.75 -3.31 -8.27
C TYR A 16 3.22 -4.75 -8.12
N ILE A 17 2.14 -5.10 -8.83
CA ILE A 17 1.58 -6.46 -8.78
C ILE A 17 2.63 -7.47 -9.23
N LYS A 18 3.35 -7.20 -10.33
CA LYS A 18 4.38 -8.10 -10.84
C LYS A 18 5.57 -8.24 -9.88
N SER A 19 6.08 -7.15 -9.32
CA SER A 19 7.27 -7.16 -8.45
C SER A 19 6.99 -7.91 -7.14
N THR A 20 5.87 -7.62 -6.50
CA THR A 20 5.48 -8.22 -5.22
C THR A 20 5.17 -9.71 -5.31
N LEU A 21 4.77 -10.18 -6.49
CA LEU A 21 4.49 -11.60 -6.72
C LEU A 21 5.69 -12.36 -7.28
N SER A 22 6.76 -11.68 -7.70
CA SER A 22 7.89 -12.28 -8.41
C SER A 22 8.52 -13.47 -7.68
N GLU A 23 8.70 -13.37 -6.36
CA GLU A 23 9.26 -14.44 -5.53
C GLU A 23 8.33 -15.66 -5.50
N ALA A 24 7.05 -15.45 -5.16
CA ALA A 24 6.02 -16.49 -5.12
C ALA A 24 5.76 -17.13 -6.49
N PHE A 25 5.97 -16.36 -7.56
CA PHE A 25 5.66 -16.74 -8.93
C PHE A 25 6.81 -17.39 -9.67
N SER A 26 8.06 -17.20 -9.19
CA SER A 26 9.28 -17.73 -9.81
C SER A 26 9.22 -19.23 -10.15
N MET A 27 8.46 -20.03 -9.37
CA MET A 27 8.30 -21.48 -9.58
C MET A 27 6.91 -21.89 -10.13
N THR A 28 5.93 -20.99 -10.09
CA THR A 28 4.51 -21.32 -10.29
C THR A 28 3.88 -20.72 -11.55
N CYS A 29 4.40 -19.60 -12.06
CA CYS A 29 3.87 -18.96 -13.27
C CYS A 29 4.87 -18.02 -13.98
N ILE A 30 4.55 -17.66 -15.22
CA ILE A 30 5.24 -16.61 -15.98
C ILE A 30 4.32 -15.38 -16.04
N ALA A 31 4.82 -14.24 -15.58
CA ALA A 31 4.09 -12.98 -15.54
C ALA A 31 4.74 -11.93 -16.45
N GLU A 32 4.00 -11.44 -17.43
CA GLU A 32 4.50 -10.50 -18.44
C GLU A 32 3.62 -9.26 -18.52
N ILE A 33 4.25 -8.10 -18.55
CA ILE A 33 3.56 -6.84 -18.81
C ILE A 33 3.72 -6.55 -20.29
N VAL A 34 2.59 -6.36 -20.97
CA VAL A 34 2.52 -6.00 -22.38
C VAL A 34 1.71 -4.72 -22.50
N SER A 35 2.28 -3.70 -23.11
CA SER A 35 1.52 -2.54 -23.61
C SER A 35 0.95 -2.89 -24.97
N SER A 36 -0.37 -2.87 -25.14
CA SER A 36 -0.99 -3.14 -26.44
C SER A 36 -1.18 -1.90 -27.29
N ASP A 37 -1.30 -0.72 -26.66
CA ASP A 37 -1.61 0.56 -27.30
C ASP A 37 -1.11 1.75 -26.44
N SER A 38 -1.34 2.98 -26.92
CA SER A 38 -0.94 4.22 -26.23
C SER A 38 -1.73 4.54 -24.96
N GLU A 39 -2.75 3.75 -24.60
CA GLU A 39 -3.67 4.06 -23.51
C GLU A 39 -3.79 2.97 -22.44
N ARG A 40 -3.51 1.69 -22.75
CA ARG A 40 -3.69 0.54 -21.87
C ARG A 40 -2.46 -0.36 -21.80
N CYS A 41 -2.23 -0.87 -20.60
CA CYS A 41 -1.26 -1.91 -20.31
C CYS A 41 -1.96 -3.14 -19.71
N TYR A 42 -1.33 -4.30 -19.89
CA TYR A 42 -1.85 -5.58 -19.45
C TYR A 42 -0.78 -6.35 -18.70
N LEU A 43 -1.18 -6.98 -17.60
CA LEU A 43 -0.39 -8.02 -16.95
C LEU A 43 -1.05 -9.36 -17.29
N THR A 44 -0.34 -10.19 -18.03
CA THR A 44 -0.76 -11.56 -18.34
C THR A 44 0.01 -12.50 -17.44
N VAL A 45 -0.72 -13.37 -16.73
CA VAL A 45 -0.13 -14.40 -15.88
C VAL A 45 -0.50 -15.77 -16.43
N ASN A 46 0.53 -16.56 -16.74
CA ASN A 46 0.43 -17.93 -17.22
C ASN A 46 0.83 -18.89 -16.10
N GLU A 47 -0.18 -19.43 -15.42
CA GLU A 47 -0.05 -20.28 -14.26
C GLU A 47 -0.15 -21.78 -14.60
N LYS A 48 0.53 -22.63 -13.81
CA LYS A 48 0.28 -24.07 -13.87
C LYS A 48 -1.09 -24.38 -13.24
N PRO A 49 -1.93 -25.26 -13.82
CA PRO A 49 -3.30 -25.52 -13.35
C PRO A 49 -3.42 -25.89 -11.86
N MET A 50 -2.41 -26.57 -11.29
CA MET A 50 -2.40 -26.98 -9.87
C MET A 50 -2.34 -25.79 -8.90
N TYR A 51 -1.89 -24.61 -9.34
CA TYR A 51 -1.73 -23.42 -8.50
C TYR A 51 -2.75 -22.32 -8.80
N THR A 52 -3.70 -22.55 -9.71
CA THR A 52 -4.62 -21.50 -10.20
C THR A 52 -5.33 -20.75 -9.07
N SER A 53 -5.91 -21.45 -8.09
CA SER A 53 -6.62 -20.79 -6.97
C SER A 53 -5.69 -19.93 -6.10
N LEU A 54 -4.46 -20.39 -5.85
CA LEU A 54 -3.47 -19.65 -5.05
C LEU A 54 -3.00 -18.40 -5.80
N VAL A 55 -2.68 -18.54 -7.08
CA VAL A 55 -2.24 -17.44 -7.95
C VAL A 55 -3.33 -16.37 -8.07
N ILE A 56 -4.59 -16.78 -8.28
CA ILE A 56 -5.73 -15.86 -8.32
C ILE A 56 -5.85 -15.13 -6.98
N GLY A 57 -5.80 -15.84 -5.85
CA GLY A 57 -5.91 -15.22 -4.52
C GLY A 57 -4.86 -14.14 -4.28
N GLU A 58 -3.60 -14.42 -4.59
CA GLU A 58 -2.52 -13.43 -4.45
C GLU A 58 -2.70 -12.24 -5.41
N ILE A 59 -3.09 -12.48 -6.66
CA ILE A 59 -3.36 -11.41 -7.63
C ILE A 59 -4.50 -10.50 -7.15
N LEU A 60 -5.63 -11.08 -6.72
CA LEU A 60 -6.78 -10.31 -6.24
C LEU A 60 -6.41 -9.50 -4.99
N SER A 61 -5.59 -10.07 -4.10
CA SER A 61 -5.03 -9.35 -2.95
C SER A 61 -4.20 -8.13 -3.35
N LYS A 62 -3.36 -8.25 -4.40
CA LYS A 62 -2.56 -7.11 -4.89
C LYS A 62 -3.38 -6.09 -5.68
N ILE A 63 -4.42 -6.52 -6.40
CA ILE A 63 -5.39 -5.59 -7.00
C ILE A 63 -6.12 -4.81 -5.91
N ALA A 64 -6.48 -5.46 -4.80
CA ALA A 64 -7.07 -4.77 -3.66
C ALA A 64 -6.12 -3.70 -3.11
N ASP A 65 -4.83 -4.00 -2.94
CA ASP A 65 -3.81 -3.02 -2.52
C ASP A 65 -3.77 -1.79 -3.46
N VAL A 66 -3.74 -2.03 -4.77
CA VAL A 66 -3.77 -0.96 -5.79
C VAL A 66 -4.99 -0.06 -5.63
N ILE A 67 -6.16 -0.64 -5.37
CA ILE A 67 -7.41 0.11 -5.19
C ILE A 67 -7.39 0.91 -3.89
N THR A 68 -7.08 0.26 -2.76
CA THR A 68 -7.24 0.83 -1.42
C THR A 68 -6.11 1.74 -1.01
N ILE A 69 -4.95 1.65 -1.68
CA ILE A 69 -3.79 2.50 -1.44
C ILE A 69 -3.56 3.42 -2.64
N GLY A 70 -3.26 2.88 -3.82
CA GLY A 70 -2.86 3.68 -4.98
C GLY A 70 -3.96 4.60 -5.51
N TYR A 71 -5.15 4.04 -5.77
CA TYR A 71 -6.30 4.83 -6.21
C TYR A 71 -6.86 5.72 -5.09
N LYS A 72 -6.90 5.23 -3.84
CA LYS A 72 -7.32 6.03 -2.68
C LYS A 72 -6.41 7.24 -2.47
N TYR A 73 -5.09 7.08 -2.57
CA TYR A 73 -4.13 8.17 -2.53
C TYR A 73 -4.36 9.19 -3.64
N SER A 74 -4.56 8.72 -4.87
CA SER A 74 -4.88 9.60 -6.02
C SER A 74 -6.21 10.37 -5.84
N PHE A 75 -7.14 9.79 -5.09
CA PHE A 75 -8.43 10.39 -4.76
C PHE A 75 -8.32 11.41 -3.62
N LEU A 76 -7.63 11.07 -2.54
CA LEU A 76 -7.52 11.88 -1.33
C LEU A 76 -6.48 12.99 -1.43
N SER A 77 -5.36 12.81 -2.13
CA SER A 77 -4.32 13.85 -2.32
C SER A 77 -4.85 15.15 -2.94
N LYS A 78 -5.98 15.08 -3.65
CA LYS A 78 -6.67 16.24 -4.24
C LYS A 78 -7.61 16.96 -3.26
N ARG A 79 -7.92 16.33 -2.11
CA ARG A 79 -8.95 16.74 -1.15
C ARG A 79 -8.40 17.04 0.23
N VAL A 80 -7.36 16.32 0.64
CA VAL A 80 -6.75 16.41 1.96
C VAL A 80 -5.58 17.36 1.90
N LYS A 81 -5.76 18.53 2.49
CA LYS A 81 -4.70 19.50 2.78
C LYS A 81 -5.02 20.15 4.11
N CYS A 82 -4.18 19.91 5.11
CA CYS A 82 -4.30 20.54 6.41
C CYS A 82 -3.36 21.75 6.47
N ALA A 83 -3.88 22.89 6.90
CA ALA A 83 -3.06 24.01 7.33
C ALA A 83 -2.28 23.61 8.60
N GLY A 84 -1.10 24.20 8.83
CA GLY A 84 -0.23 23.88 9.98
C GLY A 84 0.90 22.90 9.62
N LEU A 85 0.61 21.89 8.80
CA LEU A 85 1.63 20.94 8.31
C LEU A 85 2.45 21.46 7.13
N LYS A 86 3.73 21.13 7.09
CA LYS A 86 4.58 21.22 5.89
C LYS A 86 4.12 20.21 4.83
N LEU A 87 4.62 20.35 3.61
CA LEU A 87 4.27 19.44 2.50
C LEU A 87 4.61 17.97 2.83
N SER A 88 5.79 17.71 3.38
CA SER A 88 6.19 16.36 3.77
C SER A 88 5.33 15.79 4.89
N GLU A 89 4.92 16.61 5.86
CA GLU A 89 4.06 16.19 6.97
C GLU A 89 2.63 15.92 6.49
N ASN A 90 2.10 16.73 5.57
CA ASN A 90 0.82 16.47 4.91
C ASN A 90 0.82 15.12 4.16
N GLU A 91 1.93 14.78 3.52
CA GLU A 91 2.11 13.48 2.86
C GLU A 91 2.08 12.31 3.84
N LEU A 92 2.73 12.45 5.01
CA LEU A 92 2.69 11.43 6.07
C LEU A 92 1.29 11.33 6.68
N PHE A 93 0.62 12.46 6.93
CA PHE A 93 -0.76 12.49 7.41
C PHE A 93 -1.71 11.75 6.46
N LEU A 94 -1.64 12.07 5.16
CA LEU A 94 -2.42 11.37 4.14
C LEU A 94 -2.12 9.86 4.11
N THR A 95 -0.85 9.49 4.25
CA THR A 95 -0.44 8.07 4.33
C THR A 95 -1.07 7.39 5.55
N GLY A 96 -1.11 8.06 6.70
CA GLY A 96 -1.74 7.55 7.91
C GLY A 96 -3.26 7.41 7.80
N VAL A 97 -3.95 8.38 7.18
CA VAL A 97 -5.39 8.28 6.89
C VAL A 97 -5.70 7.06 6.02
N ILE A 98 -4.85 6.78 5.01
CA ILE A 98 -4.99 5.58 4.19
C ILE A 98 -4.74 4.31 5.01
N ALA A 99 -3.70 4.29 5.83
CA ALA A 99 -3.32 3.15 6.66
C ALA A 99 -4.42 2.78 7.68
N ALA A 100 -5.06 3.76 8.30
CA ALA A 100 -6.11 3.56 9.31
C ALA A 100 -7.30 2.77 8.75
N ASP A 101 -7.74 3.10 7.53
CA ASP A 101 -8.88 2.45 6.87
C ASP A 101 -8.50 1.19 6.07
N TYR A 102 -7.19 0.95 5.85
CA TYR A 102 -6.71 -0.03 4.87
C TYR A 102 -7.24 -1.46 5.11
N PRO A 103 -7.25 -2.01 6.34
CA PRO A 103 -7.77 -3.37 6.58
C PRO A 103 -9.23 -3.54 6.13
N ASP A 104 -10.10 -2.63 6.56
CA ASP A 104 -11.54 -2.67 6.26
C ASP A 104 -11.81 -2.44 4.77
N ASP A 105 -11.13 -1.45 4.18
CA ASP A 105 -11.27 -1.15 2.76
C ASP A 105 -10.78 -2.31 1.90
N LYS A 106 -9.67 -2.97 2.29
CA LYS A 106 -9.12 -4.13 1.57
C LYS A 106 -10.06 -5.32 1.65
N GLU A 107 -10.60 -5.61 2.83
CA GLU A 107 -11.60 -6.68 2.99
C GLU A 107 -12.84 -6.42 2.13
N TYR A 108 -13.34 -5.18 2.12
CA TYR A 108 -14.48 -4.78 1.27
C TYR A 108 -14.18 -5.01 -0.22
N VAL A 109 -12.99 -4.61 -0.69
CA VAL A 109 -12.60 -4.76 -2.09
C VAL A 109 -12.40 -6.23 -2.46
N LEU A 110 -11.77 -7.03 -1.60
CA LEU A 110 -11.60 -8.47 -1.81
C LEU A 110 -12.93 -9.18 -1.99
N LYS A 111 -13.92 -8.93 -1.12
CA LYS A 111 -15.27 -9.48 -1.26
C LYS A 111 -15.94 -9.12 -2.58
N LYS A 112 -15.63 -7.94 -3.14
CA LYS A 112 -16.16 -7.50 -4.44
C LYS A 112 -15.39 -8.08 -5.64
N LEU A 113 -14.16 -8.55 -5.42
CA LEU A 113 -13.31 -9.19 -6.42
C LEU A 113 -13.51 -10.71 -6.52
N GLU A 114 -14.24 -11.32 -5.58
CA GLU A 114 -14.52 -12.76 -5.61
C GLU A 114 -15.12 -13.20 -6.95
N GLY A 115 -14.58 -14.28 -7.51
CA GLY A 115 -15.01 -14.86 -8.78
C GLY A 115 -14.50 -14.16 -10.03
N PHE A 116 -13.72 -13.08 -9.93
CA PHE A 116 -13.12 -12.44 -11.09
C PHE A 116 -11.80 -13.11 -11.49
N THR A 117 -11.68 -13.46 -12.76
CA THR A 117 -10.45 -13.98 -13.38
C THR A 117 -9.82 -13.00 -14.37
N ASP A 118 -10.60 -12.03 -14.86
CA ASP A 118 -10.15 -10.94 -15.72
C ASP A 118 -10.60 -9.61 -15.13
N VAL A 119 -9.64 -8.74 -14.81
CA VAL A 119 -9.90 -7.50 -14.08
C VAL A 119 -9.32 -6.29 -14.81
N ALA A 120 -10.18 -5.35 -15.18
CA ALA A 120 -9.78 -3.98 -15.48
C ALA A 120 -9.79 -3.17 -14.17
N ILE A 121 -8.62 -2.88 -13.61
CA ILE A 121 -8.51 -2.25 -12.28
C ILE A 121 -9.19 -0.87 -12.28
N ASP A 122 -8.93 -0.06 -13.31
CA ASP A 122 -9.56 1.23 -13.52
C ASP A 122 -11.08 1.15 -13.65
N GLY A 123 -11.57 0.16 -14.41
CA GLY A 123 -13.00 -0.11 -14.53
C GLY A 123 -13.62 -0.51 -13.18
N PHE A 124 -12.95 -1.40 -12.45
CA PHE A 124 -13.41 -1.84 -11.14
C PHE A 124 -13.49 -0.66 -10.16
N TYR A 125 -12.44 0.16 -10.10
CA TYR A 125 -12.41 1.39 -9.32
C TYR A 125 -13.56 2.34 -9.65
N ASN A 126 -13.84 2.54 -10.94
CA ASN A 126 -14.84 3.51 -11.37
C ASN A 126 -16.29 3.05 -11.21
N PHE A 127 -16.53 1.74 -11.33
CA PHE A 127 -17.90 1.20 -11.42
C PHE A 127 -18.31 0.32 -10.25
N ARG A 128 -17.39 -0.42 -9.62
CA ARG A 128 -17.73 -1.45 -8.61
C ARG A 128 -17.57 -1.01 -7.16
N ILE A 129 -16.76 0.01 -6.90
CA ILE A 129 -16.49 0.50 -5.53
C ILE A 129 -17.09 1.88 -5.24
N LYS A 130 -18.16 2.27 -5.93
CA LYS A 130 -18.77 3.61 -5.77
C LYS A 130 -19.11 3.94 -4.31
N ASN A 131 -19.67 2.98 -3.57
CA ASN A 131 -20.01 3.16 -2.15
C ASN A 131 -18.77 3.41 -1.28
N LEU A 132 -17.67 2.69 -1.56
CA LEU A 132 -16.41 2.88 -0.86
C LEU A 132 -15.83 4.28 -1.11
N ARG A 133 -15.86 4.75 -2.37
CA ARG A 133 -15.43 6.12 -2.70
C ARG A 133 -16.29 7.19 -2.03
N LYS A 134 -17.58 6.94 -1.84
CA LYS A 134 -18.45 7.85 -1.08
C LYS A 134 -18.02 7.91 0.40
N LYS A 135 -17.70 6.77 1.01
CA LYS A 135 -17.10 6.73 2.36
C LYS A 135 -15.79 7.54 2.41
N TRP A 136 -14.92 7.41 1.41
CA TRP A 136 -13.68 8.20 1.35
C TRP A 136 -13.93 9.70 1.22
N GLU A 137 -14.97 10.11 0.48
CA GLU A 137 -15.38 11.50 0.39
C GLU A 137 -15.86 12.02 1.76
N GLU A 138 -16.71 11.26 2.45
CA GLU A 138 -17.17 11.56 3.80
C GLU A 138 -16.00 11.69 4.78
N VAL A 139 -15.06 10.74 4.78
CA VAL A 139 -13.82 10.81 5.57
C VAL A 139 -13.06 12.09 5.28
N SER A 140 -12.81 12.40 4.00
CA SER A 140 -12.06 13.61 3.62
C SER A 140 -12.74 14.91 4.06
N ALA A 141 -14.08 14.93 4.15
CA ALA A 141 -14.85 16.08 4.61
C ALA A 141 -14.84 16.25 6.14
N MET A 142 -14.60 15.16 6.88
CA MET A 142 -14.51 15.16 8.35
C MET A 142 -13.10 15.46 8.86
N LEU A 143 -12.08 15.42 7.99
CA LEU A 143 -10.72 15.74 8.41
C LEU A 143 -10.60 17.19 8.88
N PRO A 144 -9.78 17.45 9.91
CA PRO A 144 -9.60 18.79 10.44
C PRO A 144 -8.93 19.69 9.40
N LYS A 145 -9.35 20.96 9.34
CA LYS A 145 -8.79 21.95 8.41
C LYS A 145 -7.41 22.43 8.81
N THR A 146 -7.13 22.42 10.11
CA THR A 146 -5.84 22.74 10.70
C THR A 146 -5.38 21.50 11.46
N PHE A 147 -4.13 21.13 11.26
CA PHE A 147 -3.50 19.99 11.89
C PHE A 147 -2.03 20.36 12.07
N GLU A 148 -1.55 20.35 13.30
CA GLU A 148 -0.17 20.69 13.62
C GLU A 148 0.67 19.41 13.76
N LYS A 149 1.98 19.57 13.90
CA LYS A 149 2.91 18.44 14.01
C LYS A 149 2.64 17.58 15.25
N GLU A 150 2.23 18.20 16.34
CA GLU A 150 1.85 17.52 17.57
C GLU A 150 0.63 16.60 17.35
N ASP A 151 -0.39 17.08 16.62
CA ASP A 151 -1.57 16.29 16.26
C ASP A 151 -1.20 15.08 15.39
N LEU A 152 -0.25 15.26 14.47
CA LEU A 152 0.27 14.18 13.64
C LEU A 152 0.99 13.09 14.46
N THR A 153 1.77 13.52 15.45
CA THR A 153 2.48 12.59 16.35
C THR A 153 1.50 11.84 17.25
N GLU A 154 0.45 12.52 17.75
CA GLU A 154 -0.62 11.90 18.53
C GLU A 154 -1.43 10.91 17.69
N PHE A 155 -1.77 11.27 16.45
CA PHE A 155 -2.47 10.41 15.52
C PHE A 155 -1.71 9.10 15.25
N PHE A 156 -0.41 9.18 14.97
CA PHE A 156 0.41 7.97 14.81
C PHE A 156 0.52 7.16 16.10
N SER A 157 0.63 7.83 17.25
CA SER A 157 0.66 7.15 18.55
C SER A 157 -0.64 6.38 18.83
N TYR A 158 -1.79 6.95 18.47
CA TYR A 158 -3.09 6.28 18.56
C TYR A 158 -3.15 5.04 17.67
N MET A 159 -2.77 5.17 16.39
CA MET A 159 -2.76 4.03 15.47
C MET A 159 -1.84 2.89 15.93
N GLN A 160 -0.67 3.23 16.50
CA GLN A 160 0.28 2.25 17.02
C GLN A 160 -0.27 1.51 18.24
N ALA A 161 -1.00 2.20 19.13
CA ALA A 161 -1.56 1.61 20.35
C ALA A 161 -2.68 0.59 20.06
N GLU A 162 -3.37 0.73 18.94
CA GLU A 162 -4.40 -0.20 18.47
C GLU A 162 -3.82 -1.40 17.69
N SER A 163 -2.52 -1.38 17.38
CA SER A 163 -1.86 -2.43 16.61
C SER A 163 -1.23 -3.50 17.50
N ASP A 164 -1.20 -4.73 17.00
CA ASP A 164 -0.42 -5.85 17.53
C ASP A 164 0.69 -6.30 16.56
N LYS A 165 0.82 -5.62 15.41
CA LYS A 165 1.69 -6.03 14.32
C LYS A 165 3.16 -5.79 14.62
N LYS A 166 3.98 -6.68 14.07
CA LYS A 166 5.43 -6.61 14.15
C LYS A 166 6.03 -6.57 12.77
N VAL A 167 7.01 -5.69 12.56
CA VAL A 167 7.75 -5.59 11.30
C VAL A 167 9.25 -5.65 11.55
N TYR A 168 9.97 -6.08 10.53
CA TYR A 168 11.42 -6.23 10.56
C TYR A 168 12.04 -5.29 9.53
N LEU A 169 12.93 -4.42 9.99
CA LEU A 169 13.72 -3.52 9.19
C LEU A 169 15.11 -4.11 8.96
N ASP A 170 15.43 -4.39 7.70
CA ASP A 170 16.75 -4.81 7.23
C ASP A 170 17.19 -3.84 6.11
N LYS A 171 18.17 -2.98 6.40
CA LYS A 171 18.61 -1.85 5.57
C LYS A 171 17.44 -0.91 5.30
N ASN A 172 17.08 -0.73 4.02
CA ASN A 172 15.93 0.07 3.58
C ASN A 172 14.79 -0.82 3.07
N SER A 173 14.59 -1.99 3.68
CA SER A 173 13.47 -2.88 3.34
C SER A 173 12.76 -3.34 4.60
N LEU A 174 11.43 -3.34 4.51
CA LEU A 174 10.54 -3.75 5.58
C LEU A 174 9.96 -5.12 5.27
N TYR A 175 9.81 -5.95 6.29
CA TYR A 175 9.25 -7.29 6.17
C TYR A 175 8.19 -7.51 7.26
N ASP A 176 7.18 -8.32 6.96
CA ASP A 176 6.20 -8.77 7.95
C ASP A 176 6.75 -9.87 8.86
N GLU A 177 5.91 -10.38 9.76
CA GLU A 177 6.23 -11.48 10.68
C GLU A 177 6.56 -12.81 10.01
N HIS A 178 6.22 -12.97 8.73
CA HIS A 178 6.55 -14.12 7.91
C HIS A 178 7.76 -13.87 7.01
N PHE A 179 8.47 -12.75 7.21
CA PHE A 179 9.60 -12.31 6.40
C PHE A 179 9.24 -12.08 4.92
N LYS A 180 7.97 -11.82 4.60
CA LYS A 180 7.57 -11.35 3.27
C LYS A 180 7.90 -9.87 3.17
N LYS A 181 8.59 -9.49 2.08
CA LYS A 181 8.92 -8.08 1.83
C LYS A 181 7.64 -7.27 1.63
N LEU A 182 7.57 -6.12 2.31
CA LEU A 182 6.53 -5.11 2.19
C LEU A 182 6.99 -4.03 1.20
N ASP A 183 6.08 -3.56 0.36
CA ASP A 183 6.37 -2.64 -0.75
C ASP A 183 5.15 -1.77 -1.10
N LEU A 184 4.22 -1.58 -0.16
CA LEU A 184 2.97 -0.83 -0.36
C LEU A 184 3.22 0.65 -0.69
N ALA A 185 4.30 1.24 -0.20
CA ALA A 185 4.65 2.65 -0.39
C ALA A 185 4.90 3.00 -1.88
N THR A 186 5.28 2.02 -2.70
CA THR A 186 5.45 2.19 -4.16
C THR A 186 4.13 2.57 -4.87
N LEU A 187 2.98 2.29 -4.24
CA LEU A 187 1.67 2.70 -4.75
C LEU A 187 1.42 4.20 -4.57
N LEU A 188 2.08 4.83 -3.58
CA LEU A 188 1.96 6.26 -3.28
C LEU A 188 2.90 7.10 -4.17
N SER A 189 4.18 6.73 -4.21
CA SER A 189 5.24 7.41 -4.97
C SER A 189 6.17 6.41 -5.68
N ALA A 190 6.83 6.84 -6.75
CA ALA A 190 7.70 5.96 -7.55
C ALA A 190 8.93 5.45 -6.77
N GLU A 191 9.41 6.22 -5.79
CA GLU A 191 10.44 5.79 -4.85
C GLU A 191 9.73 5.32 -3.56
N GLY A 192 9.97 4.07 -3.18
CA GLY A 192 9.46 3.49 -1.94
C GLY A 192 10.08 4.20 -0.74
N ASP A 193 9.25 4.92 0.01
CA ASP A 193 9.64 5.64 1.23
C ASP A 193 9.43 4.71 2.44
N ILE A 194 10.52 4.41 3.15
CA ILE A 194 10.48 3.49 4.30
C ILE A 194 9.60 3.99 5.43
N ILE A 195 9.49 5.30 5.64
CA ILE A 195 8.61 5.88 6.66
C ILE A 195 7.15 5.66 6.24
N LYS A 196 6.82 5.87 4.96
CA LYS A 196 5.48 5.59 4.44
C LYS A 196 5.17 4.09 4.49
N GLU A 197 6.13 3.21 4.20
CA GLU A 197 5.95 1.76 4.33
C GLU A 197 5.65 1.35 5.77
N ILE A 198 6.36 1.92 6.74
CA ILE A 198 6.10 1.72 8.17
C ILE A 198 4.70 2.22 8.53
N ILE A 199 4.30 3.41 8.09
CA ILE A 199 2.96 3.95 8.35
C ILE A 199 1.87 3.04 7.78
N LEU A 200 2.00 2.60 6.52
CA LEU A 200 1.05 1.69 5.88
C LEU A 200 0.97 0.33 6.57
N SER A 201 2.07 -0.13 7.16
CA SER A 201 2.11 -1.37 7.92
C SER A 201 1.47 -1.23 9.31
N ASN A 202 1.44 -0.01 9.85
CA ASN A 202 0.99 0.34 11.19
C ASN A 202 1.48 -0.64 12.29
N PRO A 203 2.81 -0.78 12.51
CA PRO A 203 3.34 -1.73 13.47
C PRO A 203 3.29 -1.20 14.91
N ALA A 204 3.06 -2.11 15.86
CA ALA A 204 3.31 -1.89 17.28
C ALA A 204 4.81 -1.99 17.62
N GLU A 205 5.54 -2.84 16.90
CA GLU A 205 6.97 -3.08 17.11
C GLU A 205 7.74 -3.09 15.77
N ILE A 206 8.86 -2.36 15.74
CA ILE A 206 9.79 -2.33 14.62
C ILE A 206 11.11 -2.95 15.09
N ILE A 207 11.42 -4.16 14.62
CA ILE A 207 12.72 -4.79 14.88
C ILE A 207 13.73 -4.34 13.83
N VAL A 208 14.76 -3.65 14.28
CA VAL A 208 15.92 -3.30 13.47
C VAL A 208 17.01 -4.36 13.65
N LYS A 209 17.36 -5.03 12.56
CA LYS A 209 18.38 -6.09 12.55
C LYS A 209 19.78 -5.52 12.84
N ARG A 210 20.52 -6.09 13.80
CA ARG A 210 21.93 -5.74 14.09
C ARG A 210 22.77 -5.70 12.81
N ASN A 211 23.63 -4.68 12.72
CA ASN A 211 24.53 -4.40 11.59
C ASN A 211 23.82 -4.10 10.26
N SER A 212 22.51 -3.91 10.29
CA SER A 212 21.74 -3.45 9.14
C SER A 212 21.43 -1.98 9.29
N PHE A 213 22.32 -1.15 8.77
CA PHE A 213 22.15 0.30 8.78
C PHE A 213 21.11 0.68 7.71
N CYS A 214 19.94 1.15 8.14
CA CYS A 214 19.29 2.24 7.41
C CYS A 214 20.14 3.50 7.62
N GLY A 215 20.17 4.44 6.66
CA GLY A 215 20.94 5.66 6.82
C GLY A 215 20.53 6.46 8.08
N ASP A 216 21.44 7.29 8.60
CA ASP A 216 21.19 8.07 9.83
C ASP A 216 19.97 8.99 9.70
N ALA A 217 19.72 9.51 8.49
CA ALA A 217 18.56 10.34 8.18
C ALA A 217 17.25 9.55 8.27
N GLU A 218 17.21 8.35 7.69
CA GLU A 218 16.04 7.47 7.74
C GLU A 218 15.75 7.02 9.18
N LEU A 219 16.78 6.62 9.94
CA LEU A 219 16.61 6.23 11.33
C LEU A 219 16.11 7.41 12.19
N SER A 220 16.58 8.63 11.92
CA SER A 220 16.10 9.83 12.58
C SER A 220 14.61 10.07 12.30
N GLY A 221 14.19 9.95 11.03
CA GLY A 221 12.78 10.09 10.64
C GLY A 221 11.89 8.99 11.24
N ILE A 222 12.36 7.75 11.32
CA ILE A 222 11.64 6.67 12.00
C ILE A 222 11.49 6.98 13.49
N LYS A 223 12.56 7.45 14.15
CA LYS A 223 12.53 7.76 15.59
C LYS A 223 11.60 8.93 15.91
N GLU A 224 11.45 9.88 14.99
CA GLU A 224 10.56 11.03 15.15
C GLU A 224 9.09 10.61 15.37
N TYR A 225 8.59 9.63 14.61
CA TYR A 225 7.18 9.22 14.67
C TYR A 225 6.95 7.84 15.34
N TYR A 226 7.97 6.97 15.34
CA TYR A 226 7.87 5.57 15.81
C TYR A 226 8.96 5.20 16.83
N GLY A 227 9.67 6.17 17.42
CA GLY A 227 10.81 5.90 18.31
C GLY A 227 10.49 4.95 19.49
N LYS A 228 9.26 4.98 20.01
CA LYS A 228 8.80 4.08 21.09
C LYS A 228 8.59 2.63 20.64
N CYS A 229 8.41 2.40 19.34
CA CYS A 229 8.18 1.08 18.72
C CYS A 229 9.50 0.40 18.29
N VAL A 230 10.60 1.15 18.18
CA VAL A 230 11.88 0.61 17.69
C VAL A 230 12.56 -0.28 18.73
N ARG A 231 12.96 -1.48 18.31
CA ARG A 231 13.75 -2.45 19.08
C ARG A 231 14.95 -2.90 18.24
N PHE A 232 16.12 -3.00 18.84
CA PHE A 232 17.32 -3.48 18.16
C PHE A 232 17.54 -4.95 18.50
N ALA A 233 17.50 -5.83 17.50
CA ALA A 233 17.71 -7.27 17.64
C ALA A 233 19.13 -7.67 17.32
#